data_AF-D9S1U4-F1
#
_entry.id   AF-D9S1U4-F1
#
_cell.length_a   1.000
_cell.length_b   1.000
_cell.length_c   1.000
_cell.angle_alpha   90.00
_cell.angle_beta   90.00
_cell.angle_gamma   90.00
#
_symmetry.space_group_name_H-M   'P 1'
#
loop_
_entity.id
_entity.type
_entity.pdbx_description
1 polymer ?
#
loop_
_entity_poly.entity_id
_entity_poly.type
_entity_poly.pdbx_seq_one_letter_code
_entity_poly.pdbx_strand_id
1 'polypeptide(L)'
;MNVKETVVEVISAVVPIAVLVTILQLTVAKLPTEVFVNFIGGAVLVMLGLILFLIGAKVGFLPVGEMIGSSLVTKGKLWLILFFGFLIGFAVTIAELFIA
;
A
#
# COMPACT_ATOMS: atom_id res chain seq x y z
N MET A 1 -8.16 1.05 -16.64
CA MET A 1 -8.02 1.17 -15.17
C MET A 1 -9.05 2.13 -14.65
N ASN A 2 -9.91 1.71 -13.73
CA ASN A 2 -10.98 2.56 -13.22
C ASN A 2 -10.56 3.16 -11.88
N VAL A 3 -10.41 4.48 -11.80
CA VAL A 3 -10.06 5.19 -10.56
C VAL A 3 -11.01 4.81 -9.42
N LYS A 4 -12.28 4.57 -9.74
CA LYS A 4 -13.30 4.09 -8.79
C LYS A 4 -12.90 2.80 -8.08
N GLU A 5 -12.24 1.89 -8.78
CA GLU A 5 -11.85 0.58 -8.25
C GLU A 5 -10.74 0.71 -7.21
N THR A 6 -9.72 1.54 -7.49
CA THR A 6 -8.63 1.80 -6.53
C THR A 6 -9.14 2.52 -5.28
N VAL A 7 -10.09 3.44 -5.43
CA VAL A 7 -10.72 4.11 -4.28
C VAL A 7 -11.47 3.10 -3.41
N VAL A 8 -12.26 2.20 -4.02
CA VAL A 8 -12.97 1.14 -3.28
C VAL A 8 -12.01 0.18 -2.58
N GLU A 9 -10.91 -0.19 -3.24
CA GLU A 9 -9.84 -1.04 -2.70
C GLU A 9 -9.26 -0.43 -1.41
N VAL A 10 -8.88 0.85 -1.43
CA VAL A 10 -8.32 1.55 -0.27
C VAL A 10 -9.35 1.69 0.85
N ILE A 11 -10.58 2.09 0.53
CA ILE A 11 -11.64 2.23 1.54
C ILE A 11 -11.90 0.88 2.22
N SER A 12 -11.99 -0.20 1.43
CA SER A 12 -12.27 -1.55 1.95
C SER A 12 -11.14 -2.09 2.82
N ALA A 13 -9.89 -1.64 2.59
CA ALA A 13 -8.73 -1.98 3.43
C ALA A 13 -8.65 -1.14 4.71
N VAL A 14 -8.93 0.16 4.63
CA VAL A 14 -8.73 1.11 5.75
C VAL A 14 -9.92 1.14 6.71
N VAL A 15 -11.16 1.01 6.21
CA VAL A 15 -12.39 1.05 7.04
C VAL A 15 -12.40 -0.02 8.14
N PRO A 16 -12.10 -1.31 7.90
CA PRO A 16 -12.11 -2.31 8.97
C PRO A 16 -11.11 -1.97 10.09
N ILE A 17 -9.94 -1.45 9.73
CA ILE A 17 -8.91 -1.01 10.70
C ILE A 17 -9.43 0.18 11.51
N ALA A 18 -10.00 1.19 10.85
CA ALA A 18 -10.56 2.36 11.52
C ALA A 18 -11.72 1.99 12.45
N VAL A 19 -12.58 1.06 12.04
CA VAL A 19 -13.68 0.52 12.86
C VAL A 19 -13.12 -0.20 14.08
N LEU A 20 -12.12 -1.08 13.90
CA LEU A 20 -11.48 -1.80 15.00
C LEU A 20 -10.89 -0.82 16.03
N VAL A 21 -10.12 0.17 15.57
CA VAL A 21 -9.53 1.19 16.45
C VAL A 21 -10.61 1.99 17.18
N THR A 22 -11.72 2.32 16.50
CA THR A 22 -12.85 3.02 17.11
C THR A 22 -13.50 2.19 18.23
N ILE A 23 -13.69 0.88 18.02
CA ILE A 23 -14.23 -0.03 19.03
C ILE A 23 -13.29 -0.13 20.24
N LEU A 24 -11.99 -0.27 20.00
CA LEU A 24 -10.99 -0.33 21.08
C LEU A 24 -10.89 0.98 21.86
N GLN A 25 -11.03 2.11 21.19
CA GLN A 25 -11.07 3.43 21.82
C GLN A 25 -12.24 3.55 22.81
N LEU A 26 -13.43 3.08 22.42
CA LEU A 26 -14.64 3.14 23.26
C LEU A 26 -14.61 2.14 24.43
N THR A 27 -13.96 0.98 24.25
CA THR A 27 -14.03 -0.12 25.23
C THR A 27 -12.86 -0.14 26.20
N VAL A 28 -11.64 0.06 25.71
CA VAL A 28 -10.39 -0.19 26.46
C VAL A 28 -9.60 1.09 26.70
N ALA A 29 -9.38 1.89 25.66
CA ALA A 29 -8.40 2.99 25.74
C ALA A 29 -8.92 4.25 26.43
N LYS A 30 -10.25 4.53 26.39
CA LYS A 30 -10.89 5.71 27.00
C LYS A 30 -10.09 7.01 26.76
N LEU A 31 -9.58 7.21 25.54
CA LEU A 31 -8.74 8.38 25.25
C LEU A 31 -9.58 9.66 25.30
N PRO A 32 -8.96 10.81 25.65
CA PRO A 32 -9.58 12.12 25.52
C PRO A 32 -10.17 12.33 24.12
N THR A 33 -11.31 13.01 24.03
CA THR A 33 -12.02 13.29 22.78
C THR A 33 -11.13 13.98 21.75
N GLU A 34 -10.20 14.83 22.18
CA GLU A 34 -9.22 15.50 21.33
C GLU A 34 -8.32 14.50 20.56
N VAL A 35 -7.84 13.46 21.25
CA VAL A 35 -6.98 12.43 20.64
C VAL A 35 -7.76 11.61 19.63
N PHE A 36 -9.03 11.31 19.91
CA PHE A 36 -9.90 10.58 18.99
C PHE A 36 -10.21 11.38 17.72
N VAL A 37 -10.48 12.69 17.85
CA VAL A 37 -10.70 13.56 16.69
C VAL A 37 -9.44 13.63 15.82
N ASN A 38 -8.26 13.74 16.43
CA ASN A 38 -6.99 13.70 15.71
C ASN A 38 -6.77 12.36 14.99
N PHE A 39 -7.15 11.24 15.61
CA PHE A 39 -7.09 9.93 14.95
C PHE A 39 -7.98 9.87 13.71
N ILE A 40 -9.23 10.32 13.79
CA ILE A 40 -10.14 10.32 12.62
C ILE A 40 -9.60 11.24 11.52
N GLY A 41 -9.11 12.43 11.86
CA GLY A 41 -8.47 13.33 10.91
C GLY A 41 -7.25 12.70 10.24
N GLY A 42 -6.39 12.04 11.01
CA GLY A 42 -5.23 11.30 10.51
C GLY A 42 -5.63 10.13 9.61
N ALA A 43 -6.66 9.36 9.97
CA ALA A 43 -7.16 8.25 9.18
C ALA A 43 -7.66 8.70 7.80
N VAL A 44 -8.39 9.82 7.74
CA VAL A 44 -8.83 10.42 6.48
C VAL A 44 -7.64 10.89 5.64
N LEU A 45 -6.65 11.54 6.26
CA LEU A 45 -5.45 12.01 5.57
C LEU A 45 -4.65 10.84 4.96
N VAL A 46 -4.45 9.76 5.73
CA VAL A 46 -3.79 8.53 5.25
C VAL A 46 -4.57 7.90 4.11
N MET A 47 -5.90 7.82 4.22
CA MET A 47 -6.75 7.27 3.16
C MET A 47 -6.61 8.06 1.86
N LEU A 48 -6.66 9.40 1.92
CA LEU A 48 -6.45 10.25 0.75
C LEU A 48 -5.04 10.10 0.18
N GLY A 49 -4.02 10.06 1.04
CA GLY A 49 -2.64 9.85 0.65
C GLY A 49 -2.43 8.52 -0.08
N LEU A 50 -3.00 7.43 0.45
CA LEU A 50 -2.92 6.10 -0.16
C LEU A 50 -3.65 6.04 -1.50
N ILE A 51 -4.81 6.68 -1.63
CA ILE A 51 -5.52 6.75 -2.92
C ILE A 51 -4.66 7.45 -3.97
N LEU A 52 -4.12 8.64 -3.65
CA LEU A 52 -3.27 9.39 -4.57
C LEU A 52 -1.99 8.63 -4.91
N PHE A 53 -1.36 8.00 -3.91
CA PHE A 53 -0.16 7.19 -4.08
C PHE A 53 -0.41 5.99 -4.99
N LEU A 54 -1.47 5.20 -4.74
CA LEU A 54 -1.77 4.04 -5.56
C LEU A 54 -2.13 4.42 -6.98
N ILE A 55 -2.91 5.48 -7.19
CA ILE A 55 -3.20 5.99 -8.54
C ILE A 55 -1.91 6.39 -9.25
N GLY A 56 -1.03 7.15 -8.59
CA GLY A 56 0.25 7.56 -9.13
C GLY A 56 1.16 6.37 -9.45
N ALA A 57 1.24 5.39 -8.56
CA ALA A 57 2.03 4.17 -8.77
C ALA A 57 1.48 3.32 -9.91
N LYS A 58 0.15 3.15 -9.98
CA LYS A 58 -0.55 2.38 -11.01
C LYS A 58 -0.39 3.00 -12.41
N VAL A 59 -0.37 4.32 -12.53
CA VAL A 59 -0.23 5.03 -13.82
C VAL A 59 1.24 5.26 -14.19
N GLY A 60 2.12 5.44 -13.21
CA GLY A 60 3.53 5.76 -13.44
C GLY A 60 4.46 4.56 -13.28
N PHE A 61 4.61 4.07 -12.05
CA PHE A 61 5.64 3.08 -11.70
C PHE A 61 5.36 1.67 -12.23
N LEU A 62 4.10 1.21 -12.15
CA LEU A 62 3.69 -0.13 -12.59
C LEU A 62 3.99 -0.40 -14.07
N PRO A 63 3.52 0.44 -15.03
CA PRO A 63 3.79 0.19 -16.45
C PRO A 63 5.27 0.25 -16.78
N VAL A 64 6.05 1.12 -16.10
CA VAL A 64 7.51 1.16 -16.26
C VAL A 64 8.16 -0.13 -15.78
N GLY A 65 7.73 -0.65 -14.62
CA GLY A 65 8.18 -1.93 -14.09
C GLY A 65 7.86 -3.11 -15.04
N GLU A 66 6.66 -3.13 -15.63
CA GLU A 66 6.23 -4.14 -16.59
C GLU A 66 7.04 -4.09 -17.89
N MET A 67 7.34 -2.89 -18.40
CA MET A 67 8.20 -2.72 -19.58
C MET A 67 9.62 -3.21 -19.34
N ILE A 68 10.20 -2.90 -18.18
CA ILE A 68 11.53 -3.37 -17.79
C ILE A 68 11.52 -4.89 -17.61
N GLY A 69 10.54 -5.41 -16.87
CA GLY A 69 10.38 -6.85 -16.62
C GLY A 69 10.19 -7.65 -17.92
N SER A 70 9.30 -7.22 -18.81
CA SER A 70 9.08 -7.87 -20.11
C SER A 70 10.36 -7.87 -20.96
N SER A 71 11.08 -6.75 -21.01
CA SER A 71 12.36 -6.65 -21.73
C SER A 71 13.44 -7.57 -21.16
N LEU A 72 13.46 -7.80 -19.83
CA LEU A 72 14.36 -8.74 -19.19
C LEU A 72 14.02 -10.20 -19.56
N VAL A 73 12.73 -10.53 -19.64
CA VAL A 73 12.25 -11.87 -20.02
C VAL A 73 12.50 -12.16 -21.50
N THR A 74 12.26 -11.20 -22.40
CA THR A 74 12.46 -11.38 -23.85
C THR A 74 13.93 -11.64 -24.23
N LYS A 75 14.90 -11.19 -23.42
CA LYS A 75 16.33 -11.48 -23.66
C LYS A 75 16.71 -12.94 -23.35
N GLY A 76 15.81 -13.75 -22.80
CA GLY A 76 15.92 -15.22 -22.71
C GLY A 76 17.00 -15.76 -21.77
N LYS A 77 17.79 -14.91 -21.11
CA LYS A 77 18.84 -15.33 -20.18
C LYS A 77 18.23 -15.64 -18.81
N LEU A 78 17.88 -16.90 -18.60
CA LEU A 78 17.28 -17.41 -17.35
C LEU A 78 18.03 -16.94 -16.09
N TRP A 79 19.36 -16.88 -16.15
CA TRP A 79 20.21 -16.44 -15.04
C TRP A 79 19.97 -14.97 -14.64
N LEU A 80 19.68 -14.12 -15.62
CA LEU A 80 19.40 -12.69 -15.40
C LEU A 80 18.02 -12.50 -14.75
N ILE A 81 17.02 -13.27 -15.20
CA ILE A 81 15.68 -13.27 -14.62
C ILE A 81 15.73 -13.73 -13.16
N LEU A 82 16.47 -14.81 -12.88
CA LEU A 82 16.62 -15.35 -11.54
C LEU A 82 17.31 -14.33 -10.60
N PHE A 83 18.38 -13.68 -11.06
CA PHE A 83 19.10 -12.69 -10.27
C PHE A 83 18.24 -11.47 -9.93
N PHE A 84 17.58 -10.86 -10.92
CA PHE A 84 16.72 -9.69 -10.70
C PHE A 84 15.46 -10.05 -9.90
N GLY A 85 14.85 -11.20 -10.15
CA GLY A 85 13.71 -11.69 -9.39
C GLY A 85 14.07 -11.92 -7.91
N PHE A 86 15.23 -12.52 -7.65
CA PHE A 86 15.76 -12.66 -6.30
C PHE A 86 16.03 -11.30 -5.65
N LEU A 87 16.62 -10.35 -6.37
CA LEU A 87 16.92 -9.02 -5.85
C LEU A 87 15.66 -8.23 -5.47
N ILE A 88 14.63 -8.25 -6.34
CA ILE A 88 13.34 -7.60 -6.06
C ILE A 88 12.62 -8.31 -4.91
N GLY A 89 12.59 -9.65 -4.90
CA GLY A 89 12.00 -10.41 -3.80
C GLY A 89 12.67 -10.11 -2.46
N PHE A 90 14.00 -10.05 -2.44
CA PHE A 90 14.78 -9.69 -1.25
C PHE A 90 14.49 -8.25 -0.80
N ALA A 91 14.37 -7.30 -1.73
CA ALA A 91 14.00 -5.92 -1.42
C ALA A 91 12.59 -5.83 -0.81
N VAL A 92 11.62 -6.62 -1.29
CA VAL A 92 10.27 -6.69 -0.72
C VAL A 92 10.28 -7.25 0.70
N THR A 93 11.05 -8.31 0.97
CA THR A 93 11.20 -8.84 2.34
C THR A 93 11.80 -7.81 3.30
N ILE A 94 12.80 -7.04 2.85
CA ILE A 94 13.37 -5.94 3.67
C ILE A 94 12.31 -4.86 3.92
N ALA A 95 11.53 -4.49 2.91
CA ALA A 95 10.48 -3.48 3.06
C ALA A 95 9.42 -3.94 4.06
N GLU A 96 9.01 -5.21 4.02
CA GLU A 96 8.07 -5.77 5.01
C GLU A 96 8.66 -5.78 6.42
N LEU A 97 9.93 -6.18 6.59
CA LEU A 97 10.64 -6.16 7.87
C LEU A 97 10.74 -4.74 8.47
N PHE A 98 10.73 -3.71 7.64
CA PHE A 98 10.75 -2.32 8.10
C PHE A 98 9.37 -1.84 8.56
N ILE A 99 8.29 -2.40 8.01
CA ILE A 99 6.90 -2.00 8.29
C ILE A 99 6.31 -2.79 9.47
N ALA A 100 6.66 -4.07 9.60
CA ALA A 100 6.22 -4.99 10.65
C ALA A 100 6.98 -4.76 11.97
#